data_AF-A0A8D8BTY8-F1
#
_entry.id   AF-A0A8D8BTY8-F1
#
_cell.length_a   1.000
_cell.length_b   1.000
_cell.length_c   1.000
_cell.angle_alpha   90.00
_cell.angle_beta   90.00
_cell.angle_gamma   90.00
#
_symmetry.space_group_name_H-M   'P 1'
#
loop_
_entity.id
_entity.type
_entity.pdbx_description
1 polymer ?
#
loop_
_entity_poly.entity_id
_entity_poly.type
_entity_poly.pdbx_seq_one_letter_code
_entity_poly.pdbx_strand_id
1 'polypeptide(L)'
;MCFASTRCATIEPGKSWDLAPFCGRSTCVVSESNPAQLLELVEDCGPLPLANDKCKLDTDKTNKTAPFPYCCPKFTCEPGVKLEYPEIKPSDASEEKKN
;
A
#
# COMPACT_ATOMS: atom_id res chain seq x y z
N MET A 1 14.25 -14.39 -8.20
CA MET A 1 14.44 -12.97 -7.83
C MET A 1 13.23 -12.17 -8.33
N CYS A 2 12.72 -11.22 -7.55
CA CYS A 2 11.71 -10.27 -8.00
C CYS A 2 12.39 -8.99 -8.50
N PHE A 3 11.84 -8.34 -9.53
CA PHE A 3 12.36 -7.06 -10.01
C PHE A 3 11.67 -5.89 -9.29
N ALA A 4 12.42 -5.10 -8.55
CA ALA A 4 11.96 -3.90 -7.86
C ALA A 4 12.11 -2.67 -8.75
N SER A 5 11.03 -2.27 -9.42
CA SER A 5 11.04 -1.15 -10.38
C SER A 5 11.46 0.18 -9.76
N THR A 6 10.99 0.48 -8.54
CA THR A 6 11.33 1.71 -7.79
C THR A 6 12.82 1.81 -7.44
N ARG A 7 13.55 0.70 -7.47
CA ARG A 7 14.99 0.63 -7.15
C ARG A 7 15.88 0.27 -8.33
N CYS A 8 15.29 -0.07 -9.48
CA CYS A 8 16.01 -0.61 -10.64
C CYS A 8 16.94 -1.78 -10.24
N ALA A 9 16.45 -2.70 -9.40
CA ALA A 9 17.24 -3.78 -8.81
C ALA A 9 16.45 -5.09 -8.70
N THR A 10 17.13 -6.21 -8.54
CA THR A 10 16.52 -7.51 -8.27
C THR A 10 16.66 -7.88 -6.79
N ILE A 11 15.61 -8.46 -6.21
CA ILE A 11 15.48 -8.75 -4.79
C ILE A 11 15.21 -10.25 -4.58
N GLU A 12 15.85 -10.84 -3.58
CA GLU A 12 15.68 -12.26 -3.23
C GLU A 12 14.31 -12.55 -2.61
N PRO A 13 13.76 -13.76 -2.77
CA PRO A 13 12.57 -14.20 -2.05
C PRO A 13 12.73 -14.04 -0.53
N GLY A 14 11.68 -13.60 0.14
CA GLY A 14 11.64 -13.30 1.58
C GLY A 14 12.22 -11.94 1.97
N LYS A 15 12.71 -11.13 1.01
CA LYS A 15 13.19 -9.77 1.27
C LYS A 15 12.16 -8.73 0.89
N SER A 16 12.14 -7.64 1.65
CA SER A 16 11.27 -6.49 1.44
C SER A 16 12.05 -5.24 1.05
N TRP A 17 11.39 -4.32 0.36
CA TRP A 17 11.93 -3.01 0.02
C TRP A 17 10.86 -1.93 0.13
N ASP A 18 11.34 -0.71 0.37
CA ASP A 18 10.51 0.49 0.41
C ASP A 18 10.16 0.95 -1.01
N LEU A 19 8.93 1.43 -1.21
CA LEU A 19 8.37 1.87 -2.48
C LEU A 19 8.52 3.38 -2.75
N ALA A 20 9.31 4.11 -1.97
CA ALA A 20 9.56 5.54 -2.17
C ALA A 20 9.82 5.86 -3.65
N PRO A 21 9.17 6.89 -4.20
CA PRO A 21 8.43 7.95 -3.51
C PRO A 21 6.99 7.63 -3.10
N PHE A 22 6.50 6.41 -3.34
CA PHE A 22 5.19 5.96 -2.88
C PHE A 22 5.23 5.48 -1.41
N CYS A 23 4.14 5.69 -0.68
CA CYS A 23 4.04 5.21 0.70
C CYS A 23 3.59 3.75 0.73
N GLY A 24 4.56 2.85 0.69
CA GLY A 24 4.30 1.41 0.73
C GLY A 24 5.58 0.59 0.88
N ARG A 25 5.40 -0.71 1.05
CA ARG A 25 6.45 -1.71 1.11
C ARG A 25 6.10 -2.87 0.20
N SER A 26 7.08 -3.34 -0.55
CA SER A 26 6.96 -4.58 -1.30
C SER A 26 7.76 -5.69 -0.66
N THR A 27 7.31 -6.93 -0.84
CA THR A 27 8.02 -8.15 -0.43
C THR A 27 8.03 -9.14 -1.58
N CYS A 28 9.21 -9.71 -1.88
CA CYS A 28 9.31 -10.78 -2.86
C CYS A 28 8.87 -12.09 -2.20
N VAL A 29 7.74 -12.66 -2.61
CA VAL A 29 7.21 -13.90 -2.05
C VAL A 29 7.15 -14.99 -3.11
N VAL A 30 7.22 -16.24 -2.68
CA VAL A 30 6.96 -17.40 -3.55
C VAL A 30 5.44 -17.61 -3.55
N SER A 31 4.86 -17.84 -4.73
CA SER A 31 3.42 -18.10 -4.83
C SER A 31 3.06 -19.40 -4.08
N GLU A 32 2.01 -19.34 -3.27
CA GLU A 32 1.48 -20.51 -2.55
C GLU A 32 0.86 -21.53 -3.50
N SER A 33 0.28 -21.07 -4.62
CA SER A 33 -0.37 -21.94 -5.62
C SER A 33 0.62 -22.54 -6.61
N ASN A 34 1.74 -21.85 -6.88
CA ASN A 34 2.76 -22.30 -7.81
C ASN A 34 4.17 -21.94 -7.31
N PRO A 35 4.93 -22.89 -6.73
CA PRO A 35 6.27 -22.64 -6.19
C PRO A 35 7.31 -22.15 -7.23
N ALA A 36 7.06 -22.32 -8.53
CA ALA A 36 7.93 -21.80 -9.59
C ALA A 36 7.69 -20.31 -9.88
N GLN A 37 6.60 -19.72 -9.37
CA GLN A 37 6.23 -18.32 -9.57
C GLN A 37 6.63 -17.47 -8.37
N LEU A 38 7.19 -16.29 -8.64
CA LEU A 38 7.45 -15.26 -7.64
C LEU A 38 6.45 -14.13 -7.80
N LEU A 39 5.99 -13.59 -6.68
CA LEU A 39 5.06 -12.48 -6.62
C LEU A 39 5.69 -11.33 -5.83
N GLU A 40 5.42 -10.10 -6.27
CA GLU A 40 5.68 -8.92 -5.47
C GLU A 40 4.42 -8.63 -4.64
N LEU A 41 4.46 -8.92 -3.35
CA LEU A 41 3.39 -8.56 -2.43
C LEU A 41 3.54 -7.10 -2.02
N VAL A 42 2.60 -6.25 -2.43
CA VAL A 42 2.58 -4.82 -2.14
C VAL A 42 1.67 -4.54 -0.94
N GLU A 43 2.21 -3.87 0.06
CA GLU A 43 1.47 -3.31 1.20
C GLU A 43 1.56 -1.78 1.12
N ASP A 44 0.42 -1.11 0.98
CA ASP A 44 0.32 0.35 0.97
C ASP A 44 -0.69 0.84 2.02
N CYS A 45 -1.06 2.12 1.96
CA CYS A 45 -1.99 2.72 2.92
C CYS A 45 -3.46 2.31 2.74
N GLY A 46 -3.76 1.47 1.73
CA GLY A 46 -5.11 1.08 1.38
C GLY A 46 -5.92 2.20 0.71
N PRO A 47 -7.22 1.95 0.46
CA PRO A 47 -8.09 2.93 -0.18
C PRO A 47 -8.23 4.18 0.70
N LEU A 48 -8.29 5.33 0.04
CA LEU A 48 -8.62 6.57 0.73
C LEU A 48 -10.10 6.56 1.17
N PRO A 49 -10.43 7.21 2.29
CA PRO A 49 -11.82 7.32 2.73
C PRO A 49 -12.64 8.15 1.73
N LEU A 50 -13.95 7.92 1.72
CA LEU A 50 -14.91 8.70 0.96
C LEU A 50 -14.86 10.16 1.43
N ALA A 51 -14.75 11.07 0.46
CA ALA A 51 -14.66 12.50 0.71
C ALA A 51 -15.91 12.99 1.44
N ASN A 52 -15.72 13.69 2.56
CA ASN A 52 -16.78 14.34 3.30
C ASN A 52 -16.26 15.63 3.94
N ASP A 53 -17.15 16.58 4.21
CA ASP A 53 -16.76 17.90 4.71
C ASP A 53 -16.32 17.90 6.19
N LYS A 54 -16.60 16.81 6.91
CA LYS A 54 -16.43 16.66 8.36
C LYS A 54 -15.13 15.98 8.76
N CYS A 55 -14.38 15.44 7.81
CA CYS A 55 -13.10 14.79 7.99
C CYS A 55 -12.08 15.38 7.02
N LYS A 56 -10.99 15.92 7.54
CA LYS A 56 -9.94 16.53 6.72
C LYS A 56 -8.62 15.82 6.92
N LEU A 57 -7.81 15.79 5.87
CA LEU A 57 -6.42 15.35 5.96
C LEU A 57 -5.69 16.27 6.95
N ASP A 58 -5.13 15.67 7.98
CA ASP A 58 -4.32 16.34 8.99
C ASP A 58 -2.88 16.43 8.46
N THR A 59 -2.56 17.54 7.81
CA THR A 59 -1.25 17.77 7.18
C THR A 59 -0.13 17.83 8.20
N ASP A 60 -0.42 18.27 9.43
CA ASP A 60 0.58 18.40 10.49
C ASP A 60 0.95 17.03 11.07
N LYS A 61 -0.03 16.11 11.13
CA LYS A 61 0.21 14.72 11.56
C LYS A 61 0.63 13.78 10.43
N THR A 62 0.49 14.19 9.17
CA THR A 62 0.84 13.36 8.01
C THR A 62 2.24 13.67 7.52
N ASN A 63 3.21 12.82 7.85
CA ASN A 63 4.58 12.95 7.35
C ASN A 63 4.81 12.09 6.10
N LYS A 64 4.57 12.65 4.90
CA LYS A 64 4.67 11.93 3.62
C LYS A 64 6.07 11.37 3.29
N THR A 65 7.13 11.85 3.94
CA THR A 65 8.50 11.39 3.68
C THR A 65 8.98 10.34 4.68
N ALA A 66 8.16 10.00 5.67
CA ALA A 66 8.47 8.93 6.61
C ALA A 66 8.45 7.55 5.93
N PRO A 67 9.14 6.54 6.47
CA PRO A 67 9.01 5.17 5.98
C PRO A 67 7.58 4.63 6.19
N PHE A 68 7.13 3.72 5.32
CA PHE A 68 5.87 2.99 5.53
C PHE A 68 5.93 2.21 6.87
N PRO A 69 4.85 2.18 7.68
CA PRO A 69 3.51 2.73 7.45
C PRO A 69 3.30 4.17 7.94
N TYR A 70 4.36 4.85 8.37
CA TYR A 70 4.27 6.16 9.02
C TYR A 70 4.01 7.31 8.03
N CYS A 71 4.24 7.10 6.73
CA CYS A 71 3.86 8.04 5.69
C CYS A 71 2.36 8.03 5.32
N CYS A 72 1.58 7.11 5.89
CA CYS A 72 0.17 7.01 5.54
C CYS A 72 -0.64 8.22 6.01
N PRO A 73 -1.62 8.66 5.20
CA PRO A 73 -2.43 9.84 5.50
C PRO A 73 -3.18 9.68 6.83
N LYS A 74 -3.14 10.73 7.65
CA LYS A 74 -3.90 10.82 8.90
C LYS A 74 -5.02 11.81 8.71
N PHE A 75 -6.24 11.41 9.06
CA PHE A 75 -7.41 12.27 8.95
C PHE A 75 -7.90 12.63 10.34
N THR A 76 -8.30 13.89 10.51
CA THR A 76 -8.95 14.38 11.72
C THR A 76 -10.40 14.72 11.38
N CYS A 77 -11.33 14.17 12.15
CA CYS A 77 -12.77 14.35 11.97
C CYS A 77 -13.40 15.13 13.13
N GLU A 78 -14.54 15.75 12.86
CA GLU A 78 -15.41 16.30 13.91
C GLU A 78 -15.83 15.22 14.93
N PRO A 79 -16.12 15.59 16.19
CA PRO A 79 -16.50 14.63 17.22
C PRO A 79 -17.70 13.77 16.81
N GLY A 80 -17.55 12.45 16.92
CA GLY A 80 -18.61 11.48 16.58
C GLY A 80 -18.70 11.09 15.10
N VAL A 81 -17.92 11.73 14.22
CA VAL A 81 -17.84 11.38 12.79
C VAL A 81 -16.78 10.31 12.57
N LYS A 82 -17.12 9.29 11.78
CA LYS A 82 -16.20 8.22 11.37
C LYS A 82 -15.93 8.33 9.87
N LEU A 83 -14.73 7.94 9.46
CA LEU A 83 -14.40 7.78 8.05
C LEU A 83 -15.12 6.57 7.49
N GLU A 84 -15.76 6.77 6.34
CA GLU A 84 -16.31 5.69 5.53
C GLU A 84 -15.32 5.41 4.40
N TYR A 85 -15.13 4.14 4.07
CA TYR A 85 -14.22 3.71 3.02
C TYR A 85 -15.01 3.06 1.88
N PRO A 86 -14.55 3.17 0.63
CA PRO A 86 -15.13 2.43 -0.48
C PRO A 86 -15.17 0.93 -0.19
N GLU A 87 -16.24 0.25 -0.60
CA GLU A 87 -16.28 -1.21 -0.58
C GLU A 87 -15.25 -1.76 -1.57
N ILE A 88 -14.32 -2.58 -1.08
CA ILE A 88 -13.34 -3.26 -1.93
C ILE A 88 -14.03 -4.48 -2.53
N LYS A 89 -14.21 -4.49 -3.85
CA LYS A 89 -14.68 -5.70 -4.52
C LYS A 89 -13.54 -6.72 -4.58
N PRO A 90 -13.81 -8.03 -4.47
CA PRO A 90 -12.78 -9.06 -4.50
C PRO A 90 -11.87 -9.02 -5.75
N SER A 91 -12.34 -8.44 -6.87
CA SER A 91 -11.54 -8.23 -8.08
C SER A 91 -10.36 -7.28 -7.88
N ASP A 92 -10.46 -6.37 -6.92
CA ASP A 92 -9.50 -5.27 -6.72
C ASP A 92 -8.41 -5.65 -5.69
N ALA A 93 -8.61 -6.74 -4.94
CA ALA A 93 -7.67 -7.24 -3.93
C ALA A 93 -6.59 -8.17 -4.53
N SER A 94 -6.67 -8.48 -5.81
CA SER A 94 -5.74 -9.38 -6.49
C SER A 94 -5.70 -9.11 -8.00
N GLU A 95 -5.10 -8.00 -8.43
CA GLU A 95 -4.73 -7.85 -9.84
C GLU A 95 -3.52 -8.74 -10.16
N GLU A 96 -3.80 -10.02 -10.40
CA GLU A 96 -2.93 -10.90 -11.18
C GLU A 96 -2.92 -10.36 -12.63
N LYS A 97 -1.99 -9.44 -12.94
CA LYS A 97 -1.74 -8.98 -14.31
C LYS A 97 -1.18 -10.14 -15.13
N LYS A 98 -2.08 -10.88 -15.79
CA LYS A 98 -1.77 -11.74 -16.94
C LYS A 98 -1.53 -10.84 -18.15
N ASN A 99 -0.28 -10.70 -18.56
CA ASN A 99 0.11 -10.36 -19.93
C ASN A 99 1.30 -11.21 -20.35
#